data_AF-A0A672JLL3-F1
#
_entry.id   AF-A0A672JLL3-F1
#
_cell.length_a   1.000
_cell.length_b   1.000
_cell.length_c   1.000
_cell.angle_alpha   90.00
_cell.angle_beta   90.00
_cell.angle_gamma   90.00
#
_symmetry.space_group_name_H-M   'P 1'
#
loop_
_entity.id
_entity.type
_entity.pdbx_description
1 polymer ?
#
loop_
_entity_poly.entity_id
_entity_poly.type
_entity_poly.pdbx_seq_one_letter_code
_entity_poly.pdbx_strand_id
1 'polypeptide(L)'
;MAGKGRGVAAFTFNIEALGISRGSMPEARVGPNPLFPNTDFKPVPLKVGEEENYLLALKQEMRGTMQQRPHNIRFPPNKAGERRSRTSQTCHVLKKLQQQNWLLSVKMVQLLGTG
;
A
#
# COMPACT_ATOMS: atom_id res chain seq x y z
N MET A 1 52.32 7.77 -3.30
CA MET A 1 52.09 8.40 -4.62
C MET A 1 51.90 9.90 -4.40
N ALA A 2 52.93 10.68 -4.73
CA ALA A 2 52.98 12.12 -4.50
C ALA A 2 52.37 12.88 -5.69
N GLY A 3 51.28 13.61 -5.46
CA GLY A 3 50.66 14.51 -6.42
C GLY A 3 50.97 15.97 -6.07
N LYS A 4 52.07 16.49 -6.61
CA LYS A 4 52.53 17.88 -6.49
C LYS A 4 51.74 18.77 -7.48
N GLY A 5 50.57 19.26 -7.09
CA GLY A 5 49.81 20.24 -7.87
C GLY A 5 50.14 21.68 -7.47
N ARG A 6 50.97 22.38 -8.26
CA ARG A 6 51.20 23.83 -8.14
C ARG A 6 50.16 24.56 -9.00
N GLY A 7 49.02 24.89 -8.41
CA GLY A 7 48.02 25.80 -8.99
C GLY A 7 47.64 26.80 -7.91
N VAL A 8 47.56 28.08 -8.25
CA VAL A 8 47.04 29.12 -7.35
C VAL A 8 45.56 28.79 -7.09
N ALA A 9 45.29 28.16 -5.94
CA ALA A 9 43.94 27.82 -5.49
C ALA A 9 43.20 29.08 -4.99
N ALA A 10 42.97 30.04 -5.88
CA ALA A 10 42.20 31.25 -5.60
C ALA A 10 40.82 31.13 -6.23
N PHE A 11 39.77 31.25 -5.42
CA PHE A 11 38.40 31.38 -5.92
C PHE A 11 38.24 32.73 -6.64
N THR A 12 37.29 32.83 -7.57
CA THR A 12 36.99 34.07 -8.30
C THR A 12 36.40 35.16 -7.40
N PHE A 13 35.96 34.81 -6.20
CA PHE A 13 35.42 35.70 -5.18
C PHE A 13 36.34 35.76 -3.95
N ASN A 14 36.21 36.84 -3.18
CA ASN A 14 37.00 37.04 -1.97
C ASN A 14 36.56 36.09 -0.84
N ILE A 15 37.44 35.17 -0.45
CA ILE A 15 37.22 34.15 0.57
C ILE A 15 37.33 34.75 1.99
N GLU A 16 38.18 35.76 2.16
CA GLU A 16 38.42 36.41 3.46
C GLU A 16 37.20 37.22 3.91
N ALA A 17 36.43 37.78 2.97
CA ALA A 17 35.15 38.42 3.24
C ALA A 17 34.08 37.44 3.77
N LEU A 18 34.25 36.14 3.50
CA LEU A 18 33.41 35.07 4.05
C LEU A 18 33.92 34.55 5.40
N GLY A 19 35.01 35.12 5.92
CA GLY A 19 35.64 34.71 7.18
C GLY A 19 36.42 33.39 7.10
N ILE A 20 36.65 32.85 5.89
CA ILE A 20 37.42 31.62 5.70
C ILE A 20 38.87 32.01 5.36
N SER A 21 39.80 31.57 6.19
CA SER A 21 41.23 31.79 5.97
C SER A 21 41.84 30.66 5.13
N ARG A 22 42.98 30.91 4.48
CA ARG A 22 43.70 29.92 3.63
C ARG A 22 44.09 28.62 4.34
N GLY A 23 44.05 28.58 5.67
CA GLY A 23 44.29 27.38 6.48
C GLY A 23 43.06 26.78 7.18
N SER A 24 41.86 27.37 7.00
CA SER A 24 40.62 26.95 7.67
C SER A 24 39.56 26.44 6.70
N MET A 25 39.98 25.89 5.56
CA MET A 25 39.07 25.37 4.54
C MET A 25 38.36 24.12 5.09
N PRO A 26 37.02 24.02 4.98
CA PRO A 26 36.31 22.82 5.40
C PRO A 26 36.79 21.60 4.61
N GLU A 27 36.74 20.45 5.26
CA GLU A 27 37.16 19.19 4.65
C GLU A 27 36.32 18.88 3.40
N ALA A 28 37.01 18.55 2.30
CA ALA A 28 36.36 18.16 1.06
C ALA A 28 35.67 16.80 1.25
N ARG A 29 34.35 16.77 1.13
CA ARG A 29 33.58 15.51 1.29
C ARG A 29 33.91 14.53 0.16
N VAL A 30 34.11 13.27 0.53
CA VAL A 30 34.36 12.16 -0.40
C VAL A 30 33.04 11.41 -0.64
N GLY A 31 32.31 11.78 -1.69
CA GLY A 31 31.10 11.10 -2.15
C GLY A 31 29.76 11.77 -1.74
N PRO A 32 28.64 11.31 -2.33
CA PRO A 32 27.31 11.82 -2.00
C PRO A 32 26.87 11.37 -0.61
N ASN A 33 26.02 12.18 0.05
CA ASN A 33 25.41 11.79 1.31
C ASN A 33 24.50 10.55 1.12
N PRO A 34 24.39 9.69 2.14
CA PRO A 34 23.46 8.57 2.10
C PRO A 34 22.01 9.07 1.96
N LEU A 35 21.17 8.30 1.28
CA LEU A 35 19.74 8.62 1.07
C LEU A 35 18.97 8.70 2.38
N PHE A 36 19.35 7.88 3.37
CA PHE A 36 18.76 7.86 4.69
C PHE A 36 19.82 8.26 5.72
N PRO A 37 19.76 9.48 6.26
CA PRO A 37 20.65 9.88 7.34
C PRO A 37 20.32 9.08 8.61
N ASN A 38 21.33 8.82 9.43
CA ASN A 38 21.13 8.18 10.73
C ASN A 38 20.37 9.14 11.66
N THR A 39 19.30 8.65 12.28
CA THR A 39 18.56 9.41 13.30
C THR A 39 19.09 9.06 14.69
N ASP A 40 19.30 10.08 15.52
CA ASP A 40 19.76 9.87 16.91
C ASP A 40 18.71 9.19 17.79
N PHE A 41 17.43 9.41 17.47
CA PHE A 41 16.30 8.87 18.22
C PHE A 41 15.50 7.87 17.40
N LYS A 42 15.11 6.78 18.07
CA LYS A 42 14.20 5.78 17.53
C LYS A 42 12.76 6.12 17.90
N PRO A 43 11.77 5.74 17.08
CA PRO A 43 10.37 5.92 17.42
C PRO A 43 9.99 5.14 18.69
N VAL A 44 9.01 5.68 19.42
CA VAL A 44 8.50 5.06 20.65
C VAL A 44 7.86 3.70 20.33
N PRO A 45 8.12 2.65 21.14
CA PRO A 45 7.46 1.36 20.97
C PRO A 45 5.94 1.46 21.05
N LEU A 46 5.25 0.58 20.30
CA LEU A 46 3.79 0.50 20.34
C LEU A 46 3.29 0.11 21.73
N LYS A 47 2.06 0.53 22.04
CA LYS A 47 1.40 0.15 23.28
C LYS A 47 0.93 -1.30 23.21
N VAL A 48 1.16 -2.01 24.31
CA VAL A 48 0.90 -3.44 24.44
C VAL A 48 -0.09 -3.62 25.58
N GLY A 49 -1.20 -4.25 25.27
CA GLY A 49 -2.29 -4.53 26.19
C GLY A 49 -3.47 -5.17 25.45
N GLU A 50 -4.41 -5.71 26.22
CA GLU A 50 -5.58 -6.41 25.67
C GLU A 50 -6.50 -5.46 24.92
N GLU A 51 -6.68 -4.23 25.43
CA GLU A 51 -7.49 -3.19 24.80
C GLU A 51 -6.93 -2.78 23.43
N GLU A 52 -5.62 -2.52 23.33
CA GLU A 52 -4.99 -2.16 22.06
C GLU A 52 -5.08 -3.30 21.04
N ASN A 53 -4.91 -4.54 21.49
CA ASN A 53 -5.07 -5.72 20.64
C ASN A 53 -6.51 -5.88 20.14
N TYR A 54 -7.50 -5.62 20.99
CA TYR A 54 -8.90 -5.63 20.60
C TYR A 54 -9.19 -4.58 19.53
N LEU A 55 -8.74 -3.34 19.73
CA LEU A 55 -8.91 -2.26 18.76
C LEU A 55 -8.21 -2.55 17.43
N LEU A 56 -7.03 -3.19 17.47
CA LEU A 56 -6.32 -3.63 16.27
C LEU A 56 -7.11 -4.69 15.49
N ALA A 57 -7.65 -5.69 16.19
CA ALA A 57 -8.50 -6.71 15.57
C ALA A 57 -9.76 -6.08 14.95
N LEU A 58 -10.44 -5.21 15.70
CA LEU A 58 -11.63 -4.52 15.23
C LEU A 58 -11.35 -3.68 13.96
N LYS A 59 -10.24 -2.94 13.94
CA LYS A 59 -9.82 -2.19 12.75
C LYS A 59 -9.66 -3.08 11.52
N GLN A 60 -9.09 -4.28 11.68
CA GLN A 60 -8.92 -5.23 10.58
C GLN A 60 -10.26 -5.75 10.07
N GLU A 61 -11.17 -6.10 10.98
CA GLU A 61 -12.52 -6.54 10.63
C GLU A 61 -13.30 -5.43 9.89
N MET A 62 -13.22 -4.19 10.36
CA MET A 62 -13.85 -3.04 9.70
C MET A 62 -13.34 -2.86 8.27
N ARG A 63 -12.05 -3.06 8.02
CA ARG A 63 -11.49 -3.01 6.66
C ARG A 63 -12.12 -4.06 5.75
N GLY A 64 -12.28 -5.29 6.23
CA GLY A 64 -12.88 -6.39 5.47
C GLY A 64 -14.37 -6.16 5.19
N THR A 65 -15.12 -5.80 6.22
CA THR A 65 -16.58 -5.57 6.12
C THR A 65 -16.89 -4.36 5.24
N MET A 66 -16.12 -3.27 5.34
CA MET A 66 -16.33 -2.06 4.55
C MET A 66 -16.11 -2.29 3.06
N GLN A 67 -15.18 -3.18 2.67
CA GLN A 67 -14.95 -3.52 1.25
C GLN A 67 -16.14 -4.26 0.60
N GLN A 68 -17.00 -4.87 1.41
CA GLN A 68 -18.19 -5.59 0.96
C GLN A 68 -19.46 -4.71 0.97
N ARG A 69 -19.40 -3.53 1.61
CA ARG A 69 -20.55 -2.63 1.68
C ARG A 69 -20.85 -2.01 0.31
N PRO A 70 -22.12 -1.72 0.01
CA PRO A 70 -22.53 -1.10 -1.27
C PRO A 70 -21.92 0.29 -1.49
N HIS A 71 -21.44 0.94 -0.43
CA HIS A 71 -20.78 2.24 -0.48
C HIS A 71 -19.32 2.15 -0.99
N ASN A 72 -18.76 0.94 -1.11
CA ASN A 72 -17.42 0.74 -1.68
C ASN A 72 -17.49 0.72 -3.23
N ILE A 73 -17.49 1.91 -3.82
CA ILE A 73 -17.52 2.08 -5.27
C ILE A 73 -16.21 1.60 -5.88
N ARG A 74 -16.25 0.50 -6.64
CA ARG A 74 -15.08 -0.06 -7.32
C ARG A 74 -14.91 0.59 -8.69
N PHE A 75 -13.65 0.86 -9.07
CA PHE A 75 -13.35 1.26 -10.43
C PHE A 75 -13.78 0.17 -11.42
N PRO A 76 -14.44 0.52 -12.53
CA PRO A 76 -14.77 -0.45 -13.55
C PRO A 76 -13.46 -1.02 -14.12
N PRO A 77 -13.35 -2.35 -14.28
CA PRO A 77 -12.18 -2.92 -14.93
C PRO A 77 -12.10 -2.43 -16.38
N ASN A 78 -10.87 -2.31 -16.89
CA ASN A 78 -10.63 -1.85 -18.25
C ASN A 78 -11.26 -2.83 -19.25
N LYS A 79 -12.42 -2.44 -19.83
CA LYS A 79 -13.28 -3.34 -20.61
C LYS A 79 -12.77 -3.49 -22.05
N ALA A 80 -11.70 -4.22 -22.25
CA ALA A 80 -11.45 -4.89 -23.51
C ALA A 80 -11.90 -6.37 -23.39
N GLY A 81 -13.18 -6.66 -23.68
CA GLY A 81 -13.68 -8.03 -23.88
C GLY A 81 -14.63 -8.65 -22.83
N GLU A 82 -14.86 -8.02 -21.69
CA GLU A 82 -15.44 -8.67 -20.50
C GLU A 82 -16.99 -8.82 -20.46
N ARG A 83 -17.71 -8.24 -21.44
CA ARG A 83 -19.19 -8.21 -21.44
C ARG A 83 -19.82 -9.60 -21.63
N ARG A 84 -19.29 -10.43 -22.52
CA ARG A 84 -19.86 -11.78 -22.80
C ARG A 84 -19.63 -12.74 -21.64
N SER A 85 -18.44 -12.68 -21.03
CA SER A 85 -18.06 -13.56 -19.92
C SER A 85 -18.92 -13.29 -18.67
N ARG A 86 -19.22 -12.02 -18.37
CA ARG A 86 -20.11 -11.66 -17.26
C ARG A 86 -21.54 -12.14 -17.46
N THR A 87 -22.13 -11.91 -18.64
CA THR A 87 -23.50 -12.36 -18.92
C THR A 87 -23.60 -13.89 -18.83
N SER A 88 -22.60 -14.60 -19.36
CA SER A 88 -22.55 -16.07 -19.29
C SER A 88 -22.46 -16.59 -17.85
N GLN A 89 -21.59 -16.01 -17.01
CA GLN A 89 -21.45 -16.41 -15.61
C GLN A 89 -22.73 -16.15 -14.80
N THR A 90 -23.32 -14.96 -14.93
CA THR A 90 -24.56 -14.62 -14.21
C THR A 90 -25.72 -15.52 -14.63
N CYS A 91 -25.87 -15.82 -15.93
CA CYS A 91 -26.89 -16.76 -16.41
C CYS A 91 -26.68 -18.18 -15.88
N HIS A 92 -25.44 -18.63 -15.71
CA HIS A 92 -25.13 -19.96 -15.18
C HIS A 92 -25.51 -20.09 -13.69
N VAL A 93 -25.22 -19.07 -12.89
CA VAL A 93 -25.61 -19.02 -11.46
C VAL A 93 -27.13 -19.01 -11.30
N LEU A 94 -27.84 -18.21 -12.10
CA LEU A 94 -29.30 -18.13 -12.04
C LEU A 94 -29.97 -19.46 -12.43
N LYS A 95 -29.47 -20.15 -13.47
CA LYS A 95 -29.97 -21.48 -13.83
C LYS A 95 -29.80 -22.51 -12.70
N LYS A 96 -28.67 -22.49 -11.97
CA LYS A 96 -28.46 -23.39 -10.82
C LYS A 96 -29.42 -23.10 -9.68
N LEU A 97 -29.67 -21.83 -9.37
CA LEU A 97 -30.63 -21.44 -8.33
C LEU A 97 -32.06 -21.84 -8.71
N GLN A 98 -32.43 -21.64 -9.97
CA GLN A 98 -33.74 -22.05 -10.48
C GLN A 98 -33.93 -23.57 -10.44
N GLN A 99 -32.91 -24.35 -10.79
CA GLN A 99 -32.96 -25.81 -10.65
C GLN A 99 -33.09 -26.26 -9.20
N GLN A 100 -32.34 -25.65 -8.28
CA GLN A 100 -32.47 -25.98 -6.85
C GLN A 100 -33.86 -25.62 -6.32
N ASN A 101 -34.39 -24.45 -6.70
CA ASN A 101 -35.73 -24.04 -6.30
C ASN A 101 -36.82 -24.97 -6.89
N TRP A 102 -36.66 -25.40 -8.14
CA TRP A 102 -37.54 -26.39 -8.77
C TRP A 102 -37.51 -27.74 -8.01
N LEU A 103 -36.32 -28.25 -7.70
CA LEU A 103 -36.16 -29.50 -6.94
C LEU A 103 -36.77 -29.42 -5.53
N LEU A 104 -36.65 -28.27 -4.86
CA LEU A 104 -37.30 -28.02 -3.57
C LEU A 104 -38.82 -28.02 -3.69
N SER A 105 -39.36 -27.39 -4.73
CA SER A 105 -40.80 -27.38 -4.99
C SER A 105 -41.36 -28.78 -5.25
N VAL A 106 -40.69 -29.58 -6.08
CA VAL A 106 -41.08 -30.98 -6.36
C VAL A 106 -41.07 -31.82 -5.08
N LYS A 107 -40.03 -31.68 -4.24
CA LYS A 107 -39.96 -32.36 -2.95
C LYS A 107 -41.10 -31.96 -2.00
N MET A 108 -41.45 -30.68 -1.96
CA MET A 108 -42.56 -30.19 -1.13
C MET A 108 -43.92 -30.74 -1.57
N VAL A 109 -44.18 -30.79 -2.88
CA VAL A 109 -45.43 -31.38 -3.42
C VAL A 109 -45.51 -32.87 -3.10
N GLN A 110 -44.38 -33.60 -3.17
CA GLN A 110 -44.34 -35.03 -2.88
C GLN A 110 -44.52 -35.34 -1.40
N LEU A 111 -44.10 -34.45 -0.50
CA LEU A 111 -44.33 -34.54 0.95
C LEU A 111 -45.78 -34.21 1.35
N LEU A 112 -46.49 -33.40 0.55
CA LEU A 112 -47.89 -33.02 0.79
C LEU A 112 -48.90 -34.01 0.18
N GLY A 113 -48.48 -34.87 -0.75
CA GLY A 113 -49.33 -35.86 -1.43
C GLY A 113 -49.31 -37.28 -0.83
N THR A 114 -48.59 -37.50 0.27
CA THR A 114 -48.56 -38.78 1.01
C THR A 114 -49.39 -38.65 2.29
N GLY A 115 -50.70 -38.52 2.15
CA GLY A 115 -51.68 -38.47 3.24
C GLY A 115 -53.00 -39.08 2.79
#